data_AF-A0AAD1ZE30-F1
#
_entry.id   AF-A0AAD1ZE30-F1
#
_cell.length_a   1.000
_cell.length_b   1.000
_cell.length_c   1.000
_cell.angle_alpha   90.00
_cell.angle_beta   90.00
_cell.angle_gamma   90.00
#
_symmetry.space_group_name_H-M   'P 1'
#
loop_
_entity.id
_entity.type
_entity.pdbx_description
1 polymer ?
#
loop_
_entity_poly.entity_id
_entity_poly.type
_entity_poly.pdbx_seq_one_letter_code
_entity_poly.pdbx_strand_id
1 'polypeptide(L)'
;MRKQNSTIQKLLRKPKIIFPVALLFADAVLVALIITYVPYTKIDWDAYMSQVSGFLGGERDYSKLKGDTGPLVYPAGFLYVYSFFQYVTGGQVYLAQILFGFLYIVNLGMVLFIYLKTDVLPWWALSLLSLSKRVHSIFVLRLFNDCFATTLFHAALISFLYQKWHLGLLIFSGAVSVKMNVLLYAPSLLLLMLKAMDIVGVISALAGAALVQVLIFQFCLIA
;
A
#
# COMPACT_ATOMS: atom_id res chain seq x y z
N MET A 1 26.57 37.49 -18.90
CA MET A 1 26.05 36.65 -17.81
C MET A 1 24.75 35.96 -18.27
N ARG A 2 24.81 34.67 -18.61
CA ARG A 2 23.64 33.86 -19.01
C ARG A 2 22.77 33.58 -17.78
N LYS A 3 21.57 34.16 -17.74
CA LYS A 3 20.59 33.99 -16.66
C LYS A 3 20.10 32.54 -16.65
N GLN A 4 20.48 31.79 -15.63
CA GLN A 4 20.17 30.37 -15.38
C GLN A 4 18.70 30.17 -14.96
N ASN A 5 17.75 30.80 -15.67
CA ASN A 5 16.32 30.87 -15.31
C ASN A 5 15.41 29.92 -16.12
N SER A 6 15.95 28.96 -16.88
CA SER A 6 15.19 28.29 -17.94
C SER A 6 14.43 27.01 -17.55
N THR A 7 14.71 26.39 -16.40
CA THR A 7 14.13 25.06 -16.07
C THR A 7 13.03 25.17 -15.01
N ILE A 8 13.28 25.91 -13.92
CA ILE A 8 12.30 26.11 -12.83
C ILE A 8 11.09 26.91 -13.34
N GLN A 9 11.30 27.95 -14.16
CA GLN A 9 10.20 28.73 -14.74
C GLN A 9 9.38 27.96 -15.80
N LYS A 10 9.98 26.99 -16.50
CA LYS A 10 9.25 26.10 -17.42
C LYS A 10 8.45 25.04 -16.66
N LEU A 11 8.98 24.55 -15.53
CA LEU A 11 8.26 23.65 -14.62
C LEU A 11 7.07 24.36 -13.96
N LEU A 12 7.25 25.63 -13.55
CA LEU A 12 6.22 26.51 -12.98
C LEU A 12 5.02 26.79 -13.91
N ARG A 13 5.13 26.51 -15.22
CA ARG A 13 4.05 26.72 -16.21
C ARG A 13 3.15 25.51 -16.45
N LYS A 14 3.31 24.39 -15.72
CA LYS A 14 2.42 23.23 -15.79
C LYS A 14 1.66 23.04 -14.46
N PRO A 15 0.52 23.72 -14.25
CA PRO A 15 -0.27 23.58 -13.01
C PRO A 15 -0.63 22.11 -12.71
N LYS A 16 -0.78 21.28 -13.75
CA LYS A 16 -1.03 19.83 -13.64
C LYS A 16 0.03 19.05 -12.86
N ILE A 17 1.28 19.51 -12.75
CA ILE A 17 2.36 18.77 -12.04
C ILE A 17 2.66 19.42 -10.69
N ILE A 18 2.75 20.76 -10.66
CA ILE A 18 3.11 21.51 -9.46
C ILE A 18 2.07 21.31 -8.36
N PHE A 19 0.79 21.32 -8.75
CA PHE A 19 -0.32 21.23 -7.81
C PHE A 19 -0.32 19.92 -7.00
N PRO A 20 -0.24 18.72 -7.62
CA PRO A 20 -0.11 17.47 -6.87
C PRO A 20 1.14 17.40 -5.98
N VAL A 21 2.26 17.96 -6.41
CA VAL A 21 3.49 18.00 -5.58
C VAL A 21 3.29 18.89 -4.35
N ALA A 22 2.69 20.07 -4.53
CA ALA A 22 2.35 20.97 -3.43
C ALA A 22 1.33 20.32 -2.48
N LEU A 23 0.36 19.58 -3.03
CA LEU A 23 -0.63 18.83 -2.26
C LEU A 23 0.02 17.75 -1.40
N LEU A 24 0.95 16.96 -1.96
CA LEU A 24 1.72 15.96 -1.19
C LEU A 24 2.50 16.60 -0.04
N PHE A 25 3.13 17.75 -0.27
CA PHE A 25 3.85 18.45 0.77
C PHE A 25 2.91 18.95 1.87
N ALA A 26 1.79 19.57 1.50
CA ALA A 26 0.79 20.04 2.45
C ALA A 26 0.22 18.88 3.29
N ASP A 27 -0.08 17.75 2.66
CA ASP A 27 -0.58 16.56 3.34
C ASP A 27 0.48 15.90 4.23
N ALA A 28 1.76 15.93 3.85
CA ALA A 28 2.85 15.46 4.71
C ALA A 28 2.94 16.28 6.00
N VAL A 29 2.80 17.61 5.90
CA VAL A 29 2.71 18.49 7.07
C VAL A 29 1.46 18.17 7.89
N LEU A 30 0.30 18.00 7.25
CA LEU A 30 -0.94 17.65 7.94
C LEU A 30 -0.81 16.33 8.70
N VAL A 31 -0.23 15.29 8.09
CA VAL A 31 0.02 14.00 8.72
C VAL A 31 0.95 14.15 9.92
N ALA A 32 2.03 14.92 9.81
CA ALA A 32 2.92 15.19 10.94
C ALA A 32 2.18 15.90 12.10
N LEU A 33 1.31 16.86 11.78
CA LEU A 33 0.47 17.54 12.78
C LEU A 33 -0.53 16.56 13.41
N ILE A 34 -1.15 15.67 12.63
CA ILE A 34 -2.08 14.65 13.15
C ILE A 34 -1.35 13.71 14.12
N ILE A 35 -0.16 13.22 13.77
CA ILE A 35 0.64 12.36 14.66
C ILE A 35 0.96 13.07 15.98
N THR A 36 1.27 14.37 15.91
CA THR A 36 1.72 15.15 17.08
C THR A 36 0.56 15.54 18.00
N TYR A 37 -0.58 15.93 17.42
CA TYR A 37 -1.66 16.61 18.16
C TYR A 37 -2.93 15.77 18.34
N VAL A 38 -3.12 14.70 17.57
CA VAL A 38 -4.34 13.87 17.66
C VAL A 38 -4.01 12.57 18.39
N PRO A 39 -4.75 12.23 19.47
CA PRO A 39 -4.53 10.98 20.19
C PRO A 39 -4.67 9.75 19.31
N TYR A 40 -3.73 8.82 19.47
CA TYR A 40 -3.79 7.50 18.84
C TYR A 40 -5.07 6.75 19.27
N THR A 41 -5.72 6.09 18.31
CA THR A 41 -6.91 5.27 18.59
C THR A 41 -6.54 3.81 18.49
N LYS A 42 -6.39 3.16 19.64
CA LYS A 42 -6.13 1.72 19.72
C LYS A 42 -7.34 0.94 19.19
N ILE A 43 -7.14 0.19 18.12
CA ILE A 43 -8.13 -0.74 17.57
C ILE A 43 -7.47 -2.10 17.37
N ASP A 44 -6.70 -2.26 16.29
CA ASP A 44 -6.18 -3.58 15.90
C ASP A 44 -4.67 -3.76 16.13
N TRP A 45 -3.92 -2.69 16.39
CA TRP A 45 -2.45 -2.75 16.52
C TRP A 45 -1.98 -3.80 17.53
N ASP A 46 -2.55 -3.80 18.74
CA ASP A 46 -2.15 -4.73 19.79
C ASP A 46 -2.49 -6.18 19.42
N ALA A 47 -3.63 -6.40 18.77
CA ALA A 47 -3.98 -7.72 18.26
C ALA A 47 -2.99 -8.17 17.17
N TYR A 48 -2.59 -7.27 16.27
CA TYR A 48 -1.57 -7.55 15.25
C TYR A 48 -0.22 -7.90 15.90
N MET A 49 0.23 -7.13 16.88
CA MET A 49 1.50 -7.36 17.57
C MET A 49 1.48 -8.66 18.39
N SER A 50 0.35 -9.03 18.99
CA SER A 50 0.18 -10.33 19.66
C SER A 50 0.30 -11.49 18.68
N GLN A 51 -0.40 -11.42 17.54
CA GLN A 51 -0.34 -12.45 16.50
C GLN A 51 1.09 -12.59 15.93
N VAL A 52 1.78 -11.47 15.68
CA VAL A 52 3.17 -11.46 15.23
C VAL A 52 4.11 -12.02 16.29
N SER A 53 3.89 -11.73 17.57
CA SER A 53 4.72 -12.27 18.65
C SER A 53 4.62 -13.79 18.72
N GLY A 54 3.42 -14.36 18.55
CA GLY A 54 3.23 -15.81 18.43
C GLY A 54 4.00 -16.40 17.26
N PHE A 55 3.93 -15.75 16.09
CA PHE A 55 4.65 -16.17 14.88
C PHE A 55 6.18 -16.12 15.06
N LEU A 56 6.71 -15.02 15.61
CA LEU A 56 8.14 -14.87 15.92
C LEU A 56 8.59 -15.85 17.01
N GLY A 57 7.69 -16.25 17.92
CA GLY A 57 7.91 -17.29 18.92
C GLY A 57 7.93 -18.73 18.36
N GLY A 58 7.72 -18.91 17.06
CA GLY A 58 7.80 -20.21 16.39
C GLY A 58 6.45 -20.87 16.10
N GLU A 59 5.32 -20.24 16.47
CA GLU A 59 4.00 -20.77 16.12
C GLU A 59 3.76 -20.68 14.60
N ARG A 60 3.22 -21.76 14.03
CA ARG A 60 2.92 -21.89 12.59
C ARG A 60 1.48 -22.29 12.34
N ASP A 61 0.77 -22.78 13.36
CA ASP A 61 -0.65 -23.03 13.29
C ASP A 61 -1.42 -21.71 13.37
N TYR A 62 -1.95 -21.27 12.23
CA TYR A 62 -2.73 -20.03 12.10
C TYR A 62 -3.92 -19.97 13.06
N SER A 63 -4.51 -21.12 13.39
CA SER A 63 -5.63 -21.17 14.32
C SER A 63 -5.23 -20.79 15.75
N LYS A 64 -3.94 -20.89 16.08
CA LYS A 64 -3.36 -20.53 17.39
C LYS A 64 -2.78 -19.12 17.43
N LEU A 65 -2.50 -18.52 16.27
CA LEU A 65 -2.10 -17.11 16.19
C LEU A 65 -3.30 -16.21 16.49
N LYS A 66 -3.50 -15.83 17.74
CA LYS A 66 -4.62 -15.00 18.19
C LYS A 66 -4.16 -13.72 18.88
N GLY A 67 -4.99 -12.68 18.77
CA GLY A 67 -4.90 -11.47 19.58
C GLY A 67 -6.22 -11.22 20.30
N ASP A 68 -6.35 -10.06 20.94
CA ASP A 68 -7.57 -9.67 21.68
C ASP A 68 -8.83 -9.63 20.81
N THR A 69 -8.68 -9.52 19.49
CA THR A 69 -9.77 -9.51 18.50
C THR A 69 -10.06 -10.88 17.88
N GLY A 70 -9.38 -11.94 18.34
CA GLY A 70 -9.57 -13.32 17.88
C GLY A 70 -8.42 -13.84 17.00
N PRO A 71 -8.66 -14.93 16.26
CA PRO A 71 -7.63 -15.57 15.43
C PRO A 71 -7.22 -14.71 14.23
N LEU A 72 -5.98 -14.91 13.79
CA LEU A 72 -5.45 -14.31 12.58
C LEU A 72 -6.25 -14.80 11.37
N VAL A 73 -6.88 -13.84 10.68
CA VAL A 73 -7.64 -14.10 9.44
C VAL A 73 -6.91 -13.61 8.20
N TYR A 74 -5.79 -12.89 8.33
CA TYR A 74 -5.05 -12.39 7.17
C TYR A 74 -4.09 -13.45 6.62
N PRO A 75 -3.77 -13.42 5.31
CA PRO A 75 -2.81 -14.33 4.72
C PRO A 75 -1.37 -14.00 5.16
N ALA A 76 -0.43 -14.89 4.83
CA ALA A 76 0.95 -14.86 5.35
C ALA A 76 1.73 -13.56 5.13
N GLY A 77 1.42 -12.79 4.09
CA GLY A 77 2.04 -11.49 3.84
C GLY A 77 1.87 -10.52 5.01
N PHE A 78 0.73 -10.58 5.72
CA PHE A 78 0.50 -9.80 6.93
C PHE A 78 1.55 -10.05 8.01
N LEU A 79 1.87 -11.32 8.26
CA LEU A 79 2.84 -11.70 9.30
C LEU A 79 4.23 -11.13 8.99
N TYR A 80 4.68 -11.18 7.73
CA TYR A 80 5.98 -10.61 7.35
C TYR A 80 6.00 -9.09 7.46
N VAL A 81 4.95 -8.41 7.00
CA VAL A 81 4.83 -6.94 7.10
C VAL A 81 4.91 -6.52 8.55
N TYR A 82 4.09 -7.09 9.43
CA TYR A 82 4.06 -6.66 10.82
C TYR A 82 5.22 -7.21 11.66
N SER A 83 5.88 -8.30 11.25
CA SER A 83 7.18 -8.72 11.80
C SER A 83 8.27 -7.68 11.52
N PHE A 84 8.29 -7.11 10.31
CA PHE A 84 9.19 -6.00 9.99
C PHE A 84 8.93 -4.78 10.88
N PHE A 85 7.65 -4.45 11.14
CA PHE A 85 7.31 -3.38 12.09
C PHE A 85 7.80 -3.70 13.49
N GLN A 86 7.53 -4.90 14.00
CA GLN A 86 7.97 -5.32 15.32
C GLN A 86 9.51 -5.22 15.45
N TYR A 87 10.25 -5.61 14.41
CA TYR A 87 11.71 -5.51 14.37
C TYR A 87 12.21 -4.05 14.38
N VAL A 88 11.62 -3.17 13.58
CA VAL A 88 12.08 -1.78 13.42
C VAL A 88 11.61 -0.87 14.56
N THR A 89 10.38 -1.03 15.03
CA THR A 89 9.77 -0.15 16.03
C THR A 89 9.86 -0.69 17.44
N GLY A 90 10.17 -1.98 17.62
CA GLY A 90 10.08 -2.66 18.92
C GLY A 90 8.64 -2.67 19.47
N GLY A 91 7.63 -2.55 18.62
CA GLY A 91 6.22 -2.42 19.00
C GLY A 91 5.81 -1.00 19.41
N GLN A 92 6.71 -0.01 19.34
CA GLN A 92 6.39 1.38 19.69
C GLN A 92 5.40 1.99 18.68
N VAL A 93 4.23 2.39 19.18
CA VAL A 93 3.14 2.96 18.37
C VAL A 93 3.59 4.24 17.65
N TYR A 94 4.28 5.15 18.34
CA TYR A 94 4.70 6.42 17.74
C TYR A 94 5.61 6.23 16.51
N LEU A 95 6.59 5.33 16.59
CA LEU A 95 7.44 4.99 15.45
C LEU A 95 6.63 4.33 14.32
N ALA A 96 5.68 3.46 14.66
CA ALA A 96 4.77 2.90 13.68
C ALA A 96 3.91 3.98 13.00
N GLN A 97 3.41 4.98 13.74
CA GLN A 97 2.66 6.10 13.16
C GLN A 97 3.49 6.89 12.15
N ILE A 98 4.79 7.10 12.41
CA ILE A 98 5.70 7.75 11.46
C ILE A 98 5.84 6.92 10.18
N LEU A 99 6.07 5.62 10.30
CA LEU A 99 6.19 4.71 9.15
C LEU A 99 4.89 4.62 8.34
N PHE A 100 3.73 4.55 9.02
CA PHE A 100 2.42 4.60 8.36
C PHE A 100 2.13 5.97 7.74
N GLY A 101 2.61 7.05 8.33
CA GLY A 101 2.56 8.39 7.75
C GLY A 101 3.36 8.47 6.44
N PHE A 102 4.57 7.88 6.41
CA PHE A 102 5.34 7.76 5.18
C PHE A 102 4.61 6.91 4.13
N LEU A 103 4.07 5.75 4.53
CA LEU A 103 3.28 4.88 3.67
C LEU A 103 2.06 5.62 3.08
N TYR A 104 1.38 6.43 3.89
CA TYR A 104 0.27 7.27 3.45
C TYR A 104 0.69 8.23 2.33
N ILE A 105 1.79 8.95 2.50
CA ILE A 105 2.28 9.92 1.50
C ILE A 105 2.70 9.20 0.21
N VAL A 106 3.35 8.04 0.31
CA VAL A 106 3.65 7.20 -0.85
C VAL A 106 2.37 6.79 -1.58
N ASN A 107 1.36 6.30 -0.85
CA ASN A 107 0.08 5.90 -1.41
C ASN A 107 -0.66 7.06 -2.07
N LEU A 108 -0.73 8.22 -1.41
CA LEU A 108 -1.32 9.44 -1.97
C LEU A 108 -0.59 9.85 -3.25
N GLY A 109 0.74 9.76 -3.27
CA GLY A 109 1.56 10.05 -4.45
C GLY A 109 1.23 9.13 -5.62
N MET A 110 1.07 7.82 -5.37
CA MET A 110 0.64 6.85 -6.38
C MET A 110 -0.76 7.16 -6.92
N VAL A 111 -1.71 7.48 -6.04
CA VAL A 111 -3.08 7.83 -6.44
C VAL A 111 -3.10 9.09 -7.30
N LEU A 112 -2.42 10.17 -6.87
CA LEU A 112 -2.31 11.39 -7.65
C LEU A 112 -1.67 11.11 -9.02
N PHE A 113 -0.63 10.29 -9.05
CA PHE A 113 0.02 9.90 -10.29
C PHE A 113 -0.91 9.13 -11.24
N ILE A 114 -1.72 8.20 -10.73
CA ILE A 114 -2.73 7.46 -11.52
C ILE A 114 -3.74 8.43 -12.16
N TYR A 115 -4.24 9.41 -11.39
CA TYR A 115 -5.18 10.41 -11.91
C TYR A 115 -4.56 11.35 -12.94
N LEU A 116 -3.30 11.75 -12.74
CA LEU A 116 -2.57 12.55 -13.74
C LEU A 116 -2.31 11.76 -15.03
N LYS A 117 -2.04 10.47 -14.91
CA LYS A 117 -1.76 9.60 -16.05
C LYS A 117 -3.00 9.32 -16.88
N THR A 118 -4.17 9.19 -16.24
CA THR A 118 -5.44 8.92 -16.90
C THR A 118 -6.11 10.20 -17.43
N ASP A 119 -5.74 11.39 -16.92
CA ASP A 119 -6.28 12.70 -17.30
C ASP A 119 -7.83 12.77 -17.25
N VAL A 120 -8.44 11.97 -16.37
CA VAL A 120 -9.90 11.83 -16.22
C VAL A 120 -10.52 12.93 -15.36
N LEU A 121 -9.73 13.60 -14.52
CA LEU A 121 -10.20 14.64 -13.59
C LEU A 121 -9.49 15.98 -13.84
N PRO A 122 -10.16 17.12 -13.59
CA PRO A 122 -9.50 18.42 -13.60
C PRO A 122 -8.52 18.53 -12.44
N TRP A 123 -7.45 19.30 -12.63
CA TRP A 123 -6.34 19.41 -11.65
C TRP A 123 -6.78 19.84 -10.25
N TRP A 124 -7.82 20.67 -10.12
CA TRP A 124 -8.33 21.13 -8.83
C TRP A 124 -9.06 20.02 -8.05
N ALA A 125 -9.65 19.04 -8.74
CA ALA A 125 -10.36 17.94 -8.11
C ALA A 125 -9.41 17.00 -7.36
N LEU A 126 -8.10 17.06 -7.64
CA LEU A 126 -7.08 16.32 -6.92
C LEU A 126 -7.04 16.67 -5.43
N SER A 127 -7.43 17.88 -5.03
CA SER A 127 -7.54 18.26 -3.62
C SER A 127 -8.55 17.40 -2.86
N LEU A 128 -9.64 16.99 -3.51
CA LEU A 128 -10.66 16.16 -2.85
C LEU A 128 -10.11 14.78 -2.45
N LEU A 129 -9.05 14.31 -3.12
CA LEU A 129 -8.41 13.03 -2.82
C LEU A 129 -7.61 13.07 -1.52
N SER A 130 -7.10 14.24 -1.12
CA SER A 130 -6.31 14.37 0.11
C SER A 130 -7.16 14.76 1.32
N LEU A 131 -8.30 15.45 1.15
CA LEU A 131 -9.14 15.96 2.26
C LEU A 131 -9.89 14.89 3.08
N SER A 132 -9.66 13.60 2.87
CA SER A 132 -10.39 12.55 3.59
C SER A 132 -9.86 12.34 5.01
N LYS A 133 -10.60 12.84 6.01
CA LYS A 133 -10.35 12.57 7.44
C LYS A 133 -10.31 11.07 7.74
N ARG A 134 -11.13 10.27 7.07
CA ARG A 134 -11.22 8.83 7.30
C ARG A 134 -9.93 8.12 6.88
N VAL A 135 -9.37 8.46 5.71
CA VAL A 135 -8.15 7.82 5.22
C VAL A 135 -6.97 8.16 6.14
N HIS A 136 -6.83 9.42 6.54
CA HIS A 136 -5.85 9.85 7.53
C HIS A 136 -5.94 9.03 8.83
N SER A 137 -7.16 8.87 9.35
CA SER A 137 -7.38 8.08 10.57
C SER A 137 -7.00 6.61 10.39
N ILE A 138 -7.35 5.99 9.26
CA ILE A 138 -7.04 4.58 8.98
C ILE A 138 -5.53 4.34 8.91
N PHE A 139 -4.79 5.20 8.20
CA PHE A 139 -3.34 5.07 8.09
C PHE A 139 -2.65 5.39 9.42
N VAL A 140 -2.90 6.56 10.00
CA VAL A 140 -2.00 7.16 10.99
C VAL A 140 -2.49 6.99 12.43
N LEU A 141 -3.80 6.87 12.64
CA LEU A 141 -4.38 6.77 13.98
C LEU A 141 -4.80 5.35 14.36
N ARG A 142 -4.96 4.45 13.38
CA ARG A 142 -5.41 3.06 13.59
C ARG A 142 -4.40 2.02 13.16
N LEU A 143 -3.49 2.36 12.23
CA LEU A 143 -2.40 1.50 11.75
C LEU A 143 -2.91 0.19 11.09
N PHE A 144 -3.98 0.30 10.29
CA PHE A 144 -4.64 -0.85 9.69
C PHE A 144 -3.84 -1.52 8.57
N ASN A 145 -3.93 -2.85 8.49
CA ASN A 145 -3.27 -3.65 7.46
C ASN A 145 -3.71 -3.28 6.04
N ASP A 146 -4.95 -2.80 5.89
CA ASP A 146 -5.51 -2.28 4.64
C ASP A 146 -4.61 -1.28 3.91
N CYS A 147 -3.83 -0.50 4.67
CA CYS A 147 -2.93 0.50 4.13
C CYS A 147 -1.86 -0.13 3.23
N PHE A 148 -1.26 -1.24 3.66
CA PHE A 148 -0.26 -1.97 2.88
C PHE A 148 -0.86 -2.60 1.64
N ALA A 149 -1.98 -3.32 1.81
CA ALA A 149 -2.66 -3.98 0.71
C ALA A 149 -3.09 -2.98 -0.38
N THR A 150 -3.61 -1.82 0.03
CA THR A 150 -4.05 -0.76 -0.89
C THR A 150 -2.86 -0.09 -1.59
N THR A 151 -1.76 0.15 -0.88
CA THR A 151 -0.55 0.75 -1.48
C THR A 151 0.08 -0.18 -2.51
N LEU A 152 0.22 -1.47 -2.20
CA LEU A 152 0.71 -2.48 -3.15
C LEU A 152 -0.23 -2.61 -4.36
N PHE A 153 -1.55 -2.56 -4.13
CA PHE A 153 -2.52 -2.57 -5.22
C PHE A 153 -2.36 -1.35 -6.15
N HIS A 154 -2.18 -0.14 -5.61
CA HIS A 154 -1.93 1.04 -6.44
C HIS A 154 -0.59 0.95 -7.21
N ALA A 155 0.45 0.38 -6.61
CA ALA A 155 1.71 0.11 -7.33
C ALA A 155 1.54 -0.91 -8.47
N ALA A 156 0.74 -1.95 -8.26
CA ALA A 156 0.36 -2.90 -9.31
C ALA A 156 -0.43 -2.21 -10.43
N LEU A 157 -1.39 -1.35 -10.07
CA LEU A 157 -2.19 -0.58 -11.02
C LEU A 157 -1.32 0.33 -11.89
N ILE A 158 -0.34 1.02 -11.30
CA ILE A 158 0.65 1.81 -12.05
C ILE A 158 1.39 0.92 -13.06
N SER A 159 1.82 -0.27 -12.66
CA SER A 159 2.51 -1.20 -13.56
C SER A 159 1.61 -1.63 -14.73
N PHE A 160 0.32 -1.87 -14.48
CA PHE A 160 -0.66 -2.16 -15.54
C PHE A 160 -0.89 -0.97 -16.49
N LEU A 161 -0.94 0.26 -15.98
CA LEU A 161 -1.03 1.47 -16.82
C LEU A 161 0.17 1.61 -17.78
N TYR A 162 1.34 1.09 -17.40
CA TYR A 162 2.54 1.04 -18.24
C TYR A 162 2.68 -0.25 -19.06
N GLN A 163 1.64 -1.08 -19.15
CA GLN A 163 1.65 -2.36 -19.86
C GLN A 163 2.73 -3.33 -19.35
N LYS A 164 3.20 -3.16 -18.11
CA LYS A 164 4.14 -4.08 -17.44
C LYS A 164 3.37 -5.17 -16.71
N TRP A 165 2.66 -6.00 -17.46
CA TRP A 165 1.70 -6.98 -16.95
C TRP A 165 2.32 -7.97 -15.94
N HIS A 166 3.45 -8.60 -16.26
CA HIS A 166 4.11 -9.54 -15.34
C HIS A 166 4.48 -8.89 -14.00
N LEU A 167 5.12 -7.71 -14.04
CA LEU A 167 5.47 -6.97 -12.83
C LEU A 167 4.22 -6.59 -12.02
N GLY A 168 3.18 -6.08 -12.71
CA GLY A 168 1.92 -5.74 -12.07
C GLY A 168 1.28 -6.95 -11.38
N LEU A 169 1.30 -8.14 -12.00
CA LEU A 169 0.77 -9.36 -11.37
C LEU A 169 1.63 -9.84 -10.19
N LEU A 170 2.95 -9.71 -10.25
CA LEU A 170 3.82 -10.04 -9.11
C LEU A 170 3.49 -9.14 -7.91
N ILE A 171 3.36 -7.84 -8.13
CA ILE A 171 3.00 -6.87 -7.08
C ILE A 171 1.56 -7.10 -6.58
N PHE A 172 0.61 -7.35 -7.49
CA PHE A 172 -0.78 -7.66 -7.16
C PHE A 172 -0.89 -8.92 -6.30
N SER A 173 -0.10 -9.96 -6.62
CA SER A 173 0.01 -11.17 -5.81
C SER A 173 0.52 -10.86 -4.40
N GLY A 174 1.55 -10.02 -4.28
CA GLY A 174 2.01 -9.51 -2.99
C GLY A 174 0.93 -8.74 -2.21
N ALA A 175 0.08 -7.96 -2.88
CA ALA A 175 -1.05 -7.28 -2.24
C ALA A 175 -2.09 -8.27 -1.70
N VAL A 176 -2.42 -9.31 -2.47
CA VAL A 176 -3.35 -10.39 -2.07
C VAL A 176 -2.82 -11.15 -0.87
N SER A 177 -1.50 -11.39 -0.77
CA SER A 177 -0.91 -12.09 0.37
C SER A 177 -0.94 -11.26 1.66
N VAL A 178 -1.06 -9.93 1.58
CA VAL A 178 -1.24 -9.05 2.73
C VAL A 178 -2.71 -8.98 3.16
N LYS A 179 -3.64 -8.85 2.20
CA LYS A 179 -5.08 -8.85 2.47
C LYS A 179 -5.88 -9.44 1.30
N MET A 180 -6.68 -10.46 1.61
CA MET A 180 -7.48 -11.19 0.62
C MET A 180 -8.50 -10.34 -0.15
N ASN A 181 -8.96 -9.21 0.40
CA ASN A 181 -9.94 -8.33 -0.27
C ASN A 181 -9.45 -7.80 -1.62
N VAL A 182 -8.13 -7.75 -1.85
CA VAL A 182 -7.55 -7.36 -3.14
C VAL A 182 -7.93 -8.34 -4.25
N LEU A 183 -8.25 -9.60 -3.91
CA LEU A 183 -8.73 -10.61 -4.87
C LEU A 183 -10.04 -10.21 -5.56
N LEU A 184 -10.82 -9.30 -4.97
CA LEU A 184 -12.05 -8.78 -5.59
C LEU A 184 -11.78 -8.05 -6.92
N TYR A 185 -10.55 -7.58 -7.16
CA TYR A 185 -10.14 -7.00 -8.45
C TYR A 185 -9.70 -8.04 -9.49
N ALA A 186 -9.54 -9.31 -9.12
CA ALA A 186 -9.03 -10.35 -10.02
C ALA A 186 -9.94 -10.63 -11.23
N PRO A 187 -11.30 -10.66 -11.12
CA PRO A 187 -12.15 -10.91 -12.29
C PRO A 187 -12.01 -9.85 -13.38
N SER A 188 -11.99 -8.56 -13.00
CA SER A 188 -11.80 -7.47 -13.95
C SER A 188 -10.37 -7.45 -14.51
N LEU A 189 -9.37 -7.73 -13.68
CA LEU A 189 -7.98 -7.84 -14.12
C LEU A 189 -7.80 -8.97 -15.16
N LEU A 190 -8.37 -10.15 -14.94
CA LEU A 190 -8.29 -11.27 -15.89
C LEU A 190 -8.90 -10.89 -17.25
N LEU A 191 -10.06 -10.24 -17.25
CA LEU A 191 -10.69 -9.76 -18.49
C LEU A 191 -9.80 -8.75 -19.24
N LEU A 192 -9.13 -7.85 -18.52
CA LEU A 192 -8.18 -6.90 -19.11
C LEU A 192 -6.96 -7.62 -19.70
N MET A 193 -6.41 -8.61 -18.98
CA MET A 193 -5.27 -9.39 -19.44
C MET A 193 -5.60 -10.18 -20.72
N LEU A 194 -6.75 -10.85 -20.78
CA LEU A 194 -7.19 -11.58 -21.97
C LEU A 194 -7.38 -10.68 -23.20
N LYS A 195 -7.67 -9.40 -22.99
CA LYS A 195 -7.75 -8.40 -24.07
C LYS A 195 -6.39 -7.82 -24.46
N ALA A 196 -5.45 -7.75 -23.53
CA ALA A 196 -4.17 -7.08 -23.72
C ALA A 196 -3.02 -8.02 -24.13
N MET A 197 -3.10 -9.30 -23.77
CA MET A 197 -2.07 -10.32 -23.97
C MET A 197 -2.64 -11.56 -24.65
N ASP A 198 -1.76 -12.35 -25.25
CA ASP A 198 -2.07 -13.69 -25.74
C ASP A 198 -2.22 -14.68 -24.56
N ILE A 199 -2.81 -15.85 -24.85
CA ILE A 199 -3.10 -16.86 -23.81
C ILE A 199 -1.80 -17.32 -23.11
N VAL A 200 -0.69 -17.46 -23.84
CA VAL A 200 0.59 -17.88 -23.26
C VAL A 200 1.13 -16.81 -22.31
N GLY A 201 1.07 -15.54 -22.71
CA GLY A 201 1.42 -14.42 -21.84
C GLY A 201 0.58 -14.35 -20.56
N VAL A 202 -0.73 -14.57 -20.66
CA VAL A 202 -1.64 -14.64 -19.49
C VAL A 202 -1.23 -15.78 -18.55
N ILE A 203 -1.02 -16.99 -19.08
CA ILE A 203 -0.61 -18.14 -18.28
C ILE A 203 0.73 -17.88 -17.59
N SER A 204 1.71 -17.32 -18.30
CA SER A 204 3.02 -16.99 -17.75
C SER A 204 2.93 -15.96 -16.62
N ALA A 205 2.12 -14.90 -16.77
CA ALA A 205 1.92 -13.90 -15.73
C ALA A 205 1.21 -14.48 -14.49
N LEU A 206 0.20 -15.33 -14.69
CA LEU A 206 -0.49 -16.04 -13.60
C LEU A 206 0.43 -17.03 -12.89
N ALA A 207 1.29 -17.74 -13.62
CA ALA A 207 2.30 -18.63 -13.04
C ALA A 207 3.28 -17.86 -12.15
N GLY A 208 3.72 -16.66 -12.59
CA GLY A 208 4.53 -15.77 -11.77
C GLY A 208 3.81 -15.32 -10.49
N ALA A 209 2.53 -14.95 -10.59
CA ALA A 209 1.73 -14.61 -9.41
C ALA A 209 1.57 -15.79 -8.44
N ALA A 210 1.33 -17.00 -8.97
CA ALA A 210 1.23 -18.22 -8.17
C ALA A 210 2.54 -18.55 -7.46
N LEU A 211 3.68 -18.38 -8.15
CA LEU A 211 5.00 -18.56 -7.54
C LEU A 211 5.21 -17.64 -6.33
N VAL A 212 4.80 -16.37 -6.43
CA VAL A 212 4.86 -15.43 -5.30
C VAL A 212 4.03 -15.94 -4.11
N GLN A 213 2.82 -16.47 -4.36
CA GLN A 213 2.01 -17.04 -3.29
C GLN A 213 2.72 -18.25 -2.65
N VAL A 214 3.20 -19.20 -3.45
CA VAL A 214 3.91 -20.38 -2.92
C VAL A 214 5.09 -19.97 -2.06
N LEU A 215 5.93 -19.03 -2.53
CA LEU A 215 7.09 -18.55 -1.77
C LEU A 215 6.68 -17.91 -0.43
N ILE A 216 5.66 -17.06 -0.42
CA ILE A 216 5.21 -16.39 0.81
C ILE A 216 4.56 -17.39 1.79
N PHE A 217 3.75 -18.33 1.29
CA PHE A 217 3.06 -19.32 2.11
C PHE A 217 3.97 -20.44 2.62
N GLN A 218 5.00 -20.84 1.86
CA GLN A 218 5.89 -21.94 2.23
C GLN A 218 6.61 -21.68 3.56
N PHE A 219 7.06 -20.44 3.79
CA PHE A 219 7.71 -20.07 5.05
C PHE A 219 6.76 -20.10 6.27
N CYS A 220 5.44 -20.14 6.06
CA CYS A 220 4.45 -20.37 7.12
C CYS A 220 4.10 -21.84 7.33
N LEU A 221 4.36 -22.72 6.35
CA LEU A 221 3.99 -24.15 6.38
C LEU A 221 5.12 -25.10 6.78
N ILE A 222 6.36 -24.62 6.94
CA ILE A 222 7.46 -25.44 7.43
C ILE A 222 7.36 -25.55 8.96
N ALA A 223 6.55 -26.52 9.42
CA ALA A 223 6.64 -27.22 10.70
C ALA A 223 6.01 -28.60 10.54
#